data_AF-A0A961PK72-F1
#
_entry.id   AF-A0A961PK72-F1
#
_cell.length_a   1.000
_cell.length_b   1.000
_cell.length_c   1.000
_cell.angle_alpha   90.00
_cell.angle_beta   90.00
_cell.angle_gamma   90.00
#
_symmetry.space_group_name_H-M   'P 1'
#
loop_
_entity.id
_entity.type
_entity.pdbx_description
1 polymer ?
#
loop_
_entity_poly.entity_id
_entity_poly.type
_entity_poly.pdbx_seq_one_letter_code
_entity_poly.pdbx_strand_id
1 'polypeptide(L)' 'MFNLSHPKLVALAETEGYAEVVDFLEDYALDSIVPAICMAPDCDHTADLEPDQRAGFCEACGRASVKSGLVIAGMI' A
#
# COMPACT_ATOMS: atom_id res chain seq x y z
N MET A 1 -1.43 -1.11 17.07
CA MET A 1 -2.54 -2.00 16.68
C MET A 1 -2.65 -1.90 15.17
N PHE A 2 -2.66 -3.02 14.47
CA PHE A 2 -2.69 -3.03 12.99
C PHE A 2 -4.05 -2.53 12.48
N ASN A 3 -4.04 -1.82 11.36
CA ASN A 3 -5.24 -1.26 10.72
C ASN A 3 -5.55 -1.99 9.41
N LEU A 4 -6.06 -3.21 9.53
CA LEU A 4 -6.33 -4.08 8.38
C LEU A 4 -7.56 -3.67 7.58
N SER A 5 -8.41 -2.80 8.12
CA SER A 5 -9.64 -2.32 7.46
C SER A 5 -9.50 -0.94 6.81
N HIS A 6 -8.27 -0.42 6.68
CA HIS A 6 -8.07 0.85 6.02
C HIS A 6 -8.54 0.76 4.54
N PRO A 7 -9.41 1.67 4.05
CA PRO A 7 -10.00 1.54 2.71
C PRO A 7 -8.97 1.42 1.58
N LYS A 8 -7.88 2.20 1.65
CA LYS A 8 -6.77 2.11 0.68
C LYS A 8 -6.03 0.76 0.73
N LEU A 9 -5.92 0.15 1.91
CA LEU A 9 -5.26 -1.16 2.06
C LEU A 9 -6.13 -2.26 1.45
N VAL A 10 -7.44 -2.20 1.68
CA VAL A 10 -8.42 -3.10 1.05
C VAL A 10 -8.39 -2.95 -0.47
N ALA A 11 -8.47 -1.73 -0.99
CA ALA A 11 -8.44 -1.47 -2.42
C ALA A 11 -7.13 -1.94 -3.09
N LEU A 12 -5.99 -1.77 -2.40
CA LEU A 12 -4.71 -2.25 -2.88
C LEU A 12 -4.67 -3.79 -2.94
N ALA A 13 -5.10 -4.48 -1.89
CA ALA A 13 -5.17 -5.94 -1.87
C ALA A 13 -6.10 -6.50 -2.97
N GLU A 14 -7.27 -5.88 -3.16
CA GLU A 14 -8.21 -6.23 -4.25
C GLU A 14 -7.60 -6.02 -5.64
N THR A 15 -6.85 -4.93 -5.83
CA THR A 15 -6.17 -4.62 -7.11
C THR A 15 -5.10 -5.66 -7.44
N GLU A 16 -4.40 -6.15 -6.42
CA GLU A 16 -3.40 -7.22 -6.52
C GLU A 16 -4.03 -8.62 -6.64
N GLY A 17 -5.35 -8.73 -6.54
CA GLY A 17 -6.10 -9.97 -6.75
C GLY A 17 -6.34 -10.80 -5.48
N TYR A 18 -6.13 -10.24 -4.29
CA TYR A 18 -6.38 -10.91 -3.01
C TYR A 18 -7.80 -10.65 -2.52
N ALA A 19 -8.42 -11.68 -1.94
CA ALA A 19 -9.71 -11.56 -1.27
C ALA A 19 -9.58 -11.02 0.16
N GLU A 20 -8.48 -11.37 0.84
CA GLU A 20 -8.22 -10.99 2.22
C GLU A 20 -6.94 -10.16 2.33
N VAL A 21 -6.98 -9.08 3.10
CA VAL A 21 -5.82 -8.20 3.34
C VAL A 21 -4.67 -8.96 4.02
N VAL A 22 -4.96 -9.97 4.83
CA VAL A 22 -3.92 -10.75 5.54
C VAL A 22 -3.08 -11.54 4.54
N ASP A 23 -3.70 -12.24 3.58
CA ASP A 23 -3.00 -13.02 2.56
C ASP A 23 -2.06 -12.11 1.74
N PHE A 24 -2.56 -10.92 1.35
CA PHE A 24 -1.76 -9.90 0.68
C PHE A 24 -0.54 -9.45 1.52
N LEU A 25 -0.73 -9.20 2.82
CA LEU A 25 0.37 -8.77 3.69
C LEU A 25 1.40 -9.89 3.94
N GLU A 26 0.95 -11.14 4.03
CA GLU A 26 1.83 -12.30 4.24
C GLU A 26 2.74 -12.55 3.03
N ASP A 27 2.19 -12.51 1.82
CA ASP A 27 2.97 -12.75 0.58
C ASP A 27 4.07 -11.69 0.39
N TYR A 28 3.79 -10.43 0.72
CA TYR A 28 4.73 -9.32 0.54
C TYR A 28 5.58 -8.99 1.78
N ALA A 29 5.44 -9.70 2.90
CA ALA A 29 6.07 -9.34 4.17
C ALA A 29 7.61 -9.28 4.14
N LEU A 30 8.24 -10.04 3.23
CA LEU A 30 9.69 -10.20 3.14
C LEU A 30 10.27 -9.71 1.81
N ASP A 31 9.43 -9.12 0.95
CA ASP A 31 9.86 -8.65 -0.36
C ASP A 31 10.58 -7.32 -0.27
N SER A 32 11.53 -7.11 -1.20
CA SER A 32 12.36 -5.89 -1.24
C SER A 32 11.64 -4.71 -1.88
N ILE A 33 10.58 -4.98 -2.66
CA ILE A 33 9.73 -4.01 -3.33
C ILE A 33 8.31 -4.58 -3.25
N VAL A 34 7.36 -3.77 -2.79
CA VAL A 34 6.00 -4.22 -2.49
C VAL A 34 4.95 -3.27 -3.07
N PRO A 35 3.72 -3.76 -3.33
CA PRO A 35 2.64 -2.92 -3.80
C PRO A 35 2.30 -1.80 -2.81
N ALA A 36 1.98 -0.66 -3.38
CA ALA A 36 1.68 0.57 -2.67
C ALA A 36 0.59 1.36 -3.37
N ILE A 37 -0.02 2.27 -2.63
CA ILE A 37 -1.12 3.10 -3.13
C ILE A 37 -0.98 4.55 -2.66
N CYS A 38 -1.40 5.47 -3.50
CA CYS A 38 -1.44 6.88 -3.16
C CYS A 38 -2.46 7.16 -2.04
N MET A 39 -2.00 7.81 -0.97
CA MET A 39 -2.81 8.17 0.18
C MET A 39 -3.51 9.52 0.05
N ALA A 40 -3.42 10.17 -1.11
CA ALA A 40 -4.19 11.37 -1.38
C ALA A 40 -5.70 11.04 -1.45
N PRO A 41 -6.59 11.92 -0.93
CA PRO A 41 -8.03 11.65 -0.87
C PRO A 41 -8.70 11.38 -2.22
N ASP A 42 -8.12 11.88 -3.30
CA ASP A 42 -8.64 11.92 -4.68
C ASP A 42 -7.78 11.14 -5.68
N CYS A 43 -6.92 10.21 -5.20
CA CYS A 43 -6.03 9.43 -6.08
C CYS A 43 -5.81 8.02 -5.54
N ASP A 44 -6.17 7.01 -6.32
CA ASP A 44 -5.97 5.57 -6.02
C ASP A 44 -4.86 4.93 -6.87
N HIS A 45 -3.97 5.75 -7.44
CA HIS A 45 -2.87 5.22 -8.24
C HIS A 45 -1.98 4.31 -7.40
N THR A 46 -1.73 3.11 -7.92
CA THR A 46 -0.83 2.11 -7.35
C THR A 46 0.55 2.22 -7.98
N ALA A 47 1.56 1.82 -7.22
CA ALA A 47 2.94 1.73 -7.65
C ALA A 47 3.70 0.73 -6.77
N ASP A 48 4.90 0.36 -7.20
CA ASP A 48 5.82 -0.46 -6.43
C ASP A 48 6.88 0.40 -5.74
N LEU A 49 7.16 0.14 -4.46
CA LEU A 49 8.18 0.87 -3.69
C LEU A 49 8.80 0.02 -2.58
N GLU A 50 9.88 0.52 -1.99
CA GLU A 50 10.49 -0.11 -0.81
C GLU A 50 9.48 -0.19 0.36
N PRO A 51 9.40 -1.31 1.09
CA PRO A 51 8.42 -1.55 2.14
C PRO A 51 8.21 -0.40 3.12
N ASP A 52 9.28 0.25 3.58
CA ASP A 52 9.27 1.25 4.64
C ASP A 52 9.24 2.70 4.13
N GLN A 53 9.17 2.91 2.81
CA GLN A 53 9.09 4.25 2.25
C GLN A 53 7.75 4.93 2.58
N ARG A 54 7.82 6.08 3.28
CA ARG A 54 6.62 6.80 3.79
C ARG A 54 6.18 7.99 2.95
N ALA A 55 6.95 8.35 1.93
CA ALA A 55 6.74 9.53 1.09
C ALA A 55 7.06 9.23 -0.40
N GLY A 56 6.52 8.13 -0.93
CA GLY A 56 6.66 7.78 -2.35
C GLY A 56 6.01 8.82 -3.25
N PHE A 57 6.66 9.17 -4.36
CA PHE A 57 6.13 10.11 -5.34
C PHE A 57 5.06 9.43 -6.20
N CYS A 58 3.90 10.06 -6.32
CA CYS A 58 2.81 9.58 -7.16
C CYS A 58 2.89 10.24 -8.54
N GLU A 59 3.21 9.46 -9.58
CA GLU A 59 3.27 9.96 -10.96
C GLU A 59 1.91 10.44 -11.50
N ALA A 60 0.80 9.98 -10.92
CA ALA A 60 -0.54 10.38 -11.35
C ALA A 60 -0.98 11.75 -10.82
N CYS A 61 -0.69 12.08 -9.55
CA CYS A 61 -1.14 13.34 -8.93
C CYS A 61 -0.02 14.28 -8.49
N GLY A 62 1.25 13.89 -8.67
CA GLY A 62 2.43 14.71 -8.40
C GLY A 62 2.72 14.93 -6.92
N ARG A 63 2.15 14.12 -6.01
CA ARG A 63 2.30 14.26 -4.54
C ARG A 63 3.16 13.14 -3.97
N ALA A 64 3.95 13.45 -2.95
CA ALA A 64 4.75 12.49 -2.19
C ALA A 64 3.89 11.75 -1.14
N SER A 65 2.88 11.01 -1.59
CA SER A 65 1.87 10.38 -0.74
C SER A 65 1.67 8.88 -0.97
N VAL A 66 2.48 8.22 -1.80
CA VAL A 66 2.41 6.77 -1.99
C VAL A 66 3.03 6.05 -0.79
N LYS A 67 2.34 5.03 -0.28
CA LYS A 67 2.79 4.19 0.85
C LYS A 67 2.45 2.72 0.58
N SER A 68 3.33 1.83 1.01
CA SER A 68 3.13 0.38 0.91
C SER A 68 1.93 -0.09 1.73
N GLY A 69 1.38 -1.25 1.36
CA GLY A 69 0.39 -1.93 2.20
C GLY A 69 0.87 -2.17 3.63
N LEU A 70 2.16 -2.52 3.81
CA LEU A 70 2.78 -2.78 5.11
C LEU A 70 2.81 -1.53 6.02
N VAL A 71 3.11 -0.36 5.45
CA VAL A 71 3.07 0.92 6.17
C VAL A 71 1.64 1.31 6.52
N ILE A 72 0.67 1.09 5.61
CA ILE A 72 -0.75 1.41 5.87
C ILE A 72 -1.31 0.50 6.97
N ALA A 73 -0.94 -0.78 6.97
CA ALA A 73 -1.31 -1.75 8.00
C ALA A 73 -0.69 -1.44 9.37
N GLY A 74 0.40 -0.65 9.39
CA GLY A 74 1.15 -0.30 10.61
C GLY A 74 2.09 -1.40 11.07
N MET A 75 2.60 -2.22 10.14
CA MET A 75 3.57 -3.28 10.42
C MET A 75 5.00 -2.75 10.52
N ILE A 76 5.30 -1.68 9.79
CA ILE A 76 6.63 -1.03 9.72
C ILE A 76 6.55 0.49 9.65
#